data_AF-A0A950BA30-F1
#
_entry.id   AF-A0A950BA30-F1
#
_cell.length_a   1.000
_cell.length_b   1.000
_cell.length_c   1.000
_cell.angle_alpha   90.00
_cell.angle_beta   90.00
_cell.angle_gamma   90.00
#
_symmetry.space_group_name_H-M   'P 1'
#
loop_
_entity.id
_entity.type
_entity.pdbx_description
1 polymer ?
#
loop_
_entity_poly.entity_id
_entity_poly.type
_entity_poly.pdbx_seq_one_letter_code
_entity_poly.pdbx_strand_id
1 'polypeptide(L)'
;PSQESGRWQGMYTLEGESGRFQDCNSGQTIAVLAEGDSVLLEQAYLNTRSHASASMLAEVVGRVQERPVADPVLARQGRKELALRVERFVTLSSKTNCSWP
;
A
#
# COMPACT_ATOMS: atom_id res chain seq x y z
N PRO A 1 -1.14 -2.65 16.70
CA PRO A 1 -1.97 -3.22 15.60
C PRO A 1 -3.46 -2.85 15.76
N SER A 2 -3.95 -1.96 14.90
CA SER A 2 -5.36 -1.58 14.88
C SER A 2 -6.18 -2.74 14.28
N GLN A 3 -7.14 -3.28 15.03
CA GLN A 3 -8.04 -4.34 14.53
C GLN A 3 -9.15 -3.78 13.63
N GLU A 4 -9.19 -2.46 13.45
CA GLU A 4 -10.25 -1.75 12.78
C GLU A 4 -9.82 -1.35 11.36
N SER A 5 -10.67 -1.66 10.39
CA SER A 5 -10.53 -1.22 9.01
C SER A 5 -10.70 0.30 8.96
N GLY A 6 -9.65 1.00 8.58
CA GLY A 6 -9.63 2.45 8.41
C GLY A 6 -9.61 2.84 6.93
N ARG A 7 -9.99 4.09 6.64
CA ARG A 7 -9.69 4.71 5.35
C ARG A 7 -8.25 5.20 5.37
N TRP A 8 -7.47 4.75 4.40
CA TRP A 8 -6.07 5.11 4.22
C TRP A 8 -5.93 5.88 2.91
N GLN A 9 -5.21 6.99 2.97
CA GLN A 9 -4.85 7.77 1.80
C GLN A 9 -3.33 7.84 1.75
N GLY A 10 -2.75 7.52 0.58
CA GLY A 10 -1.32 7.36 0.46
C GLY A 10 -0.85 7.34 -0.99
N MET A 11 0.46 7.52 -1.16
CA MET A 11 1.10 7.35 -2.46
C MET A 11 1.34 5.86 -2.69
N TYR A 12 0.70 5.30 -3.71
CA TYR A 12 0.91 3.93 -4.16
C TYR A 12 1.92 3.88 -5.30
N THR A 13 2.84 2.92 -5.20
CA THR A 13 3.79 2.55 -6.25
C THR A 13 3.90 1.04 -6.35
N LEU A 14 4.27 0.54 -7.52
CA LEU A 14 4.58 -0.88 -7.71
C LEU A 14 6.10 -1.04 -7.86
N GLU A 15 6.73 -1.79 -6.95
CA GLU A 15 8.14 -2.13 -6.99
C GLU A 15 8.31 -3.63 -7.25
N GLY A 16 8.66 -4.00 -8.49
CA GLY A 16 8.69 -5.40 -8.91
C GLY A 16 7.29 -6.02 -8.86
N GLU A 17 7.12 -7.00 -7.99
CA GLU A 17 5.85 -7.72 -7.76
C GLU A 17 5.14 -7.27 -6.47
N SER A 18 5.64 -6.22 -5.81
CA SER A 18 5.13 -5.77 -4.51
C SER A 18 4.64 -4.33 -4.57
N GLY A 19 3.39 -4.12 -4.14
CA GLY A 19 2.84 -2.78 -3.95
C GLY A 19 3.43 -2.11 -2.71
N ARG A 20 3.81 -0.84 -2.84
CA ARG A 20 4.17 0.03 -1.72
C ARG A 20 3.10 1.08 -1.54
N PHE A 21 2.76 1.37 -0.30
CA PHE A 21 1.84 2.43 0.07
C PHE A 21 2.50 3.35 1.08
N GLN A 22 2.83 4.56 0.66
CA GLN A 22 3.32 5.60 1.56
C GLN A 22 2.13 6.36 2.13
N ASP A 23 1.86 6.15 3.42
CA ASP A 23 0.78 6.82 4.12
C ASP A 23 0.98 8.35 4.12
N CYS A 24 -0.06 9.08 3.72
CA CYS A 24 -0.01 10.54 3.64
C CYS A 24 0.03 11.23 5.00
N ASN A 25 -0.39 10.56 6.07
CA ASN A 25 -0.46 11.15 7.41
C ASN A 25 0.88 11.06 8.15
N SER A 26 1.52 9.90 8.10
CA SER A 26 2.79 9.61 8.79
C SER A 26 4.02 9.70 7.88
N GLY A 27 3.84 9.68 6.56
CA GLY A 27 4.93 9.54 5.58
C GLY A 27 5.57 8.15 5.58
N GLN A 28 5.03 7.20 6.35
CA GLN A 28 5.58 5.85 6.46
C GLN A 28 5.22 5.02 5.23
N THR A 29 6.21 4.34 4.66
CA THR A 29 6.00 3.37 3.59
C THR A 29 5.68 2.00 4.17
N ILE A 30 4.56 1.44 3.74
CA ILE A 30 3.98 0.18 4.20
C ILE A 30 3.88 -0.75 2.99
N ALA A 31 4.23 -2.03 3.17
CA ALA A 31 4.03 -3.01 2.11
C ALA A 31 2.52 -3.30 1.92
N VAL A 32 2.05 -3.37 0.68
CA VAL A 32 0.67 -3.78 0.38
C VAL A 32 0.63 -5.29 0.22
N LEU A 33 -0.28 -5.93 0.94
CA LEU A 33 -0.49 -7.37 0.82
C LEU A 33 -1.21 -7.67 -0.49
N ALA A 34 -0.72 -8.68 -1.22
CA ALA A 34 -1.39 -9.27 -2.37
C ALA A 34 -2.60 -10.12 -1.94
N GLU A 35 -3.51 -9.51 -1.20
CA GLU A 35 -4.70 -10.12 -0.60
C GLU A 35 -5.89 -9.16 -0.73
N GLY A 36 -7.11 -9.71 -0.89
CA GLY A 36 -8.34 -8.92 -0.98
C GLY A 36 -8.40 -8.07 -2.25
N ASP A 37 -8.79 -6.81 -2.11
CA ASP A 37 -8.97 -5.87 -3.24
C ASP A 37 -7.64 -5.25 -3.71
N SER A 38 -6.50 -5.73 -3.22
CA SER A 38 -5.18 -5.27 -3.65
C SER A 38 -4.95 -5.44 -5.16
N VAL A 39 -5.55 -6.47 -5.76
CA VAL A 39 -5.50 -6.71 -7.22
C VAL A 39 -6.21 -5.60 -7.98
N LEU A 40 -7.33 -5.07 -7.46
CA LEU A 40 -8.05 -3.98 -8.11
C LEU A 40 -7.26 -2.67 -8.04
N LEU A 41 -6.62 -2.42 -6.89
CA LEU A 41 -5.70 -1.29 -6.73
C LEU A 41 -4.52 -1.39 -7.71
N GLU A 42 -3.86 -2.55 -7.79
CA GLU A 42 -2.75 -2.77 -8.70
C GLU A 42 -3.18 -2.60 -10.17
N GLN A 43 -4.31 -3.20 -10.57
CA GLN A 43 -4.86 -3.05 -11.91
C GLN A 43 -5.19 -1.58 -12.24
N ALA A 44 -5.82 -0.84 -11.31
CA ALA A 44 -6.08 0.58 -11.50
C ALA A 44 -4.77 1.37 -11.68
N TYR A 45 -3.73 1.03 -10.91
CA TYR A 45 -2.40 1.63 -11.05
C TYR A 45 -1.77 1.32 -12.40
N LEU A 46 -1.74 0.06 -12.81
CA LEU A 46 -1.17 -0.37 -14.09
C LEU A 46 -1.85 0.30 -15.30
N ASN A 47 -3.17 0.50 -15.23
CA ASN A 47 -3.94 1.14 -16.29
C ASN A 47 -3.78 2.67 -16.33
N THR A 48 -3.44 3.29 -15.19
CA THR A 48 -3.41 4.77 -15.09
C THR A 48 -1.98 5.32 -15.06
N ARG A 49 -0.98 4.53 -14.65
CA ARG A 49 0.40 4.98 -14.53
C ARG A 49 0.95 5.45 -15.87
N SER A 50 1.58 6.62 -15.88
CA SER A 50 2.23 7.13 -17.09
C SER A 50 3.60 6.47 -17.35
N HIS A 51 4.25 5.96 -16.31
CA HIS A 51 5.51 5.22 -16.39
C HIS A 51 5.65 4.25 -15.22
N ALA A 52 6.58 3.30 -15.30
CA ALA A 52 6.64 2.16 -14.39
C ALA A 52 6.78 2.52 -12.90
N SER A 53 7.52 3.59 -12.59
CA SER A 53 7.82 4.07 -11.23
C SER A 53 6.96 5.26 -10.77
N ALA A 54 5.88 5.60 -11.49
CA ALA A 54 5.07 6.76 -11.16
C ALA A 54 4.34 6.57 -9.82
N SER A 55 4.52 7.45 -8.84
CA SER A 55 3.72 7.41 -7.61
C SER A 55 2.34 8.03 -7.84
N MET A 56 1.29 7.34 -7.41
CA MET A 56 -0.09 7.76 -7.60
C MET A 56 -0.85 7.81 -6.28
N LEU A 57 -1.66 8.84 -6.08
CA LEU A 57 -2.48 8.95 -4.87
C LEU A 57 -3.58 7.89 -4.90
N ALA A 58 -3.52 6.96 -3.96
CA ALA A 58 -4.51 5.90 -3.75
C ALA A 58 -5.28 6.15 -2.47
N GLU A 59 -6.58 5.86 -2.53
CA GLU A 59 -7.44 5.79 -1.37
C GLU A 59 -8.03 4.38 -1.27
N VAL A 60 -7.83 3.76 -0.11
CA VAL A 60 -8.26 2.39 0.16
C VAL A 60 -8.85 2.29 1.56
N VAL A 61 -9.78 1.37 1.74
CA VAL A 61 -10.19 0.92 3.07
C VAL A 61 -9.43 -0.36 3.38
N GLY A 62 -8.80 -0.41 4.54
CA GLY A 62 -7.98 -1.56 4.91
C GLY A 62 -7.45 -1.44 6.31
N ARG A 63 -6.57 -2.37 6.65
CA ARG A 63 -5.97 -2.46 7.98
C ARG A 63 -4.48 -2.72 7.88
N VAL A 64 -3.72 -2.07 8.76
CA VAL A 64 -2.29 -2.29 8.89
C VAL A 64 -2.05 -3.37 9.93
N GLN A 65 -1.37 -4.43 9.52
CA GLN A 65 -1.02 -5.57 10.36
C GLN A 65 0.49 -5.78 10.37
N GLU A 66 1.03 -6.15 11.53
CA GLU A 66 2.41 -6.57 11.65
C GLU A 66 2.55 -8.01 11.16
N ARG A 67 3.52 -8.27 10.29
CA ARG A 67 3.82 -9.60 9.76
C ARG A 67 5.33 -9.83 9.69
N PRO A 68 5.80 -11.08 9.57
CA PRO A 68 7.19 -11.35 9.25
C PRO A 68 7.57 -10.64 7.96
N VAL A 69 8.80 -10.13 7.90
CA VAL A 69 9.31 -9.50 6.67
C VAL A 69 9.33 -10.49 5.50
N ALA A 70 9.25 -9.97 4.27
CA ALA A 70 9.28 -10.83 3.08
C ALA A 70 10.60 -11.62 2.94
N ASP A 71 11.71 -11.07 3.44
CA ASP A 71 13.00 -11.75 3.44
C ASP A 71 12.99 -12.95 4.41
N PRO A 72 13.20 -14.19 3.92
CA PRO A 72 13.08 -15.39 4.74
C PRO A 72 14.18 -15.50 5.80
N VAL A 73 15.35 -14.89 5.60
CA VAL A 73 16.44 -14.91 6.58
C VAL A 73 16.10 -14.00 7.76
N LEU A 74 15.67 -12.77 7.47
CA LEU A 74 15.25 -11.80 8.47
C LEU A 74 13.96 -12.22 9.18
N ALA A 75 13.02 -12.85 8.47
CA ALA A 75 11.81 -13.42 9.07
C ALA A 75 12.15 -14.49 10.12
N ARG A 76 13.14 -15.35 9.85
CA ARG A 76 13.64 -16.35 10.82
C ARG A 76 14.33 -15.72 12.02
N GLN A 77 14.84 -14.50 11.88
CA GLN A 77 15.39 -13.70 12.99
C GLN A 77 14.30 -12.96 13.79
N GLY A 78 13.02 -13.16 13.45
CA GLY A 78 11.89 -12.51 14.13
C GLY A 78 11.65 -11.07 13.70
N ARG A 79 12.28 -10.60 12.61
CA ARG A 79 12.04 -9.27 12.04
C ARG A 79 10.62 -9.19 11.50
N LYS A 80 9.89 -8.15 11.89
CA LYS A 80 8.54 -7.85 11.43
C LYS A 80 8.51 -6.55 10.64
N GLU A 81 7.55 -6.45 9.74
CA GLU A 81 7.17 -5.22 9.04
C GLU A 81 5.67 -4.96 9.17
N LEU A 82 5.30 -3.70 8.98
CA LEU A 82 3.91 -3.32 8.81
C LEU A 82 3.50 -3.59 7.36
N ALA A 83 2.34 -4.21 7.21
CA ALA A 83 1.74 -4.44 5.90
C ALA A 83 0.27 -4.04 5.89
N LEU A 84 -0.13 -3.33 4.84
CA LEU A 84 -1.50 -2.90 4.60
C LEU A 84 -2.25 -3.99 3.86
N ARG A 85 -3.28 -4.55 4.50
CA ARG A 85 -4.26 -5.38 3.83
C ARG A 85 -5.35 -4.48 3.26
N VAL A 86 -5.46 -4.46 1.93
CA VAL A 86 -6.52 -3.71 1.23
C VAL A 86 -7.79 -4.54 1.26
N GLU A 87 -8.78 -4.06 2.00
CA GLU A 87 -10.09 -4.72 2.11
C GLU A 87 -11.06 -4.19 1.06
N ARG A 88 -10.92 -2.91 0.69
CA ARG A 88 -11.70 -2.31 -0.40
C ARG A 88 -10.90 -1.22 -1.09
N PHE A 89 -10.83 -1.29 -2.42
CA PHE A 89 -10.32 -0.20 -3.24
C PHE A 89 -11.36 0.92 -3.32
N VAL A 90 -10.97 2.18 -3.09
CA VAL A 90 -11.88 3.34 -3.21
C VAL A 90 -11.61 4.13 -4.48
N THR A 91 -10.41 4.68 -4.61
CA THR A 91 -10.04 5.48 -5.79
C THR A 91 -8.53 5.54 -5.99
N LEU A 92 -8.15 5.83 -7.23
CA LEU A 92 -6.78 6.13 -7.61
C LEU A 92 -6.79 7.43 -8.43
N SER A 93 -5.88 8.33 -8.12
CA SER A 93 -5.71 9.60 -8.81
C SER A 93 -4.27 9.73 -9.32
N SER A 94 -4.09 10.35 -10.48
CA SER A 94 -2.78 10.72 -11.03
C SER A 94 -2.07 11.85 -10.28
N LYS A 95 -2.61 12.26 -9.13
CA LYS A 95 -1.95 13.19 -8.23
C LYS A 95 -0.67 12.53 -7.70
N THR A 96 0.41 13.30 -7.72
CA THR A 96 1.74 12.88 -7.27
C THR A 96 2.06 13.33 -5.85
N ASN A 97 1.10 13.96 -5.17
CA ASN A 97 1.24 14.37 -3.78
C ASN A 97 0.00 14.01 -2.96
N CYS A 98 0.25 13.84 -1.67
CA CYS A 98 -0.76 13.89 -0.64
C CYS A 98 -1.26 15.33 -0.54
N SER A 99 -2.41 15.61 -1.16
CA SER A 99 -3.11 16.87 -0.90
C SER A 99 -3.72 16.75 0.50
N TRP A 100 -3.04 17.31 1.50
CA TRP A 100 -3.66 17.58 2.79
C TRP A 100 -4.80 18.60 2.57
N PRO A 101 -6.00 18.38 3.12
CA PRO A 101 -7.01 19.43 3.24
C PRO A 101 -6.59 20.53 4.22
#